data_AF-A0A0R1MHZ3-F1
#
_entry.id   AF-A0A0R1MHZ3-F1
#
_cell.length_a   1.000
_cell.length_b   1.000
_cell.length_c   1.000
_cell.angle_alpha   90.00
_cell.angle_beta   90.00
_cell.angle_gamma   90.00
#
_symmetry.space_group_name_H-M   'P 1'
#
loop_
_entity.id
_entity.type
_entity.pdbx_description
1 polymer ?
#
loop_
_entity_poly.entity_id
_entity_poly.type
_entity_poly.pdbx_seq_one_letter_code
_entity_poly.pdbx_strand_id
1 'polypeptide(L)'
;MNISNRYIGKWNFKDDINGRVHILQITKTLNILIDNRELPGKIVHLDEKELLFLDTYGYHLRVDVSEDRPISLFDEADNQVYPVTRCENLGKTEVTKGK
;
A
#
# COMPACT_ATOMS: atom_id res chain seq x y z
N MET A 1 -5.00 7.40 19.07
CA MET A 1 -4.42 6.40 18.14
C MET A 1 -3.66 7.15 17.07
N ASN A 2 -2.44 6.76 16.70
CA ASN A 2 -1.72 7.48 15.64
C ASN A 2 -2.31 7.06 14.29
N ILE A 3 -3.00 7.99 13.61
CA ILE A 3 -3.69 7.77 12.33
C ILE A 3 -2.75 7.11 11.30
N SER A 4 -1.48 7.51 11.30
CA SER A 4 -0.42 6.97 10.44
C SER A 4 -0.28 5.45 10.54
N ASN A 5 -0.53 4.85 11.71
CA ASN A 5 -0.37 3.40 11.92
C ASN A 5 -1.33 2.56 11.08
N ARG A 6 -2.46 3.12 10.65
CA ARG A 6 -3.45 2.42 9.82
C ARG A 6 -2.93 2.15 8.41
N TYR A 7 -1.92 2.89 7.96
CA TYR A 7 -1.37 2.81 6.60
C TYR A 7 -0.09 1.96 6.53
N ILE A 8 0.71 1.97 7.60
CA ILE A 8 2.04 1.34 7.64
C ILE A 8 1.94 -0.16 7.34
N GLY A 9 2.69 -0.61 6.34
CA GLY A 9 2.69 -2.02 5.95
C GLY A 9 3.20 -2.26 4.55
N LYS A 10 3.05 -3.52 4.11
CA LYS A 10 3.24 -3.96 2.73
C LYS A 10 1.91 -4.52 2.23
N TRP A 11 1.56 -4.14 1.01
CA TRP A 11 0.27 -4.42 0.41
C TRP A 11 0.47 -4.86 -1.03
N ASN A 12 -0.07 -6.02 -1.38
CA ASN A 12 -0.10 -6.51 -2.75
C ASN A 12 -1.25 -5.83 -3.49
N PHE A 13 -0.98 -5.38 -4.71
CA PHE A 13 -1.99 -4.96 -5.67
C PHE A 13 -1.66 -5.52 -7.05
N LYS A 14 -2.65 -5.67 -7.93
CA LYS A 14 -2.48 -6.34 -9.22
C LYS A 14 -2.83 -5.38 -10.36
N ASP A 15 -1.97 -5.30 -11.34
CA ASP A 15 -2.24 -4.64 -12.62
C ASP A 15 -3.16 -5.56 -13.45
N ASP A 16 -4.35 -5.06 -13.79
CA ASP A 16 -5.35 -5.82 -14.55
C ASP A 16 -4.96 -6.03 -16.02
N ILE A 17 -4.04 -5.22 -16.57
CA ILE A 17 -3.63 -5.27 -17.98
C ILE A 17 -2.68 -6.45 -18.23
N ASN A 18 -1.65 -6.59 -17.39
CA ASN A 18 -0.61 -7.62 -17.57
C ASN A 18 -0.63 -8.71 -16.49
N GLY A 19 -1.50 -8.59 -15.49
CA GLY A 19 -1.65 -9.54 -14.40
C GLY A 19 -0.51 -9.53 -13.37
N ARG A 20 0.41 -8.57 -13.47
CA ARG A 20 1.56 -8.44 -12.57
C ARG A 20 1.08 -8.04 -11.18
N VAL A 21 1.65 -8.69 -10.17
CA VAL A 21 1.48 -8.31 -8.77
C VAL A 21 2.61 -7.37 -8.38
N HIS A 22 2.23 -6.25 -7.79
CA HIS A 22 3.11 -5.23 -7.25
C HIS A 22 2.99 -5.15 -5.74
N ILE A 23 4.02 -4.64 -5.08
CA ILE A 23 4.03 -4.41 -3.63
C ILE A 23 4.11 -2.92 -3.37
N LEU A 24 3.04 -2.36 -2.78
CA LEU A 24 3.05 -1.06 -2.13
C LEU A 24 3.60 -1.23 -0.71
N GLN A 25 4.62 -0.46 -0.35
CA GLN A 25 5.10 -0.34 1.03
C GLN A 25 4.93 1.09 1.53
N ILE A 26 4.26 1.23 2.68
CA ILE A 26 4.16 2.47 3.42
C ILE A 26 5.00 2.32 4.69
N THR A 27 6.08 3.10 4.78
CA THR A 27 7.03 3.01 5.90
C THR A 27 6.51 3.74 7.14
N LYS A 28 7.20 3.56 8.28
CA LYS A 28 6.90 4.30 9.52
C LYS A 28 7.09 5.81 9.40
N THR A 29 7.90 6.27 8.45
CA THR A 29 8.10 7.69 8.12
C THR A 29 7.16 8.16 7.01
N LEU A 30 6.20 7.32 6.58
CA LEU A 30 5.24 7.57 5.50
C LEU A 30 5.85 7.73 4.10
N ASN A 31 7.08 7.26 3.90
CA ASN A 31 7.64 7.10 2.56
C ASN A 31 6.87 5.99 1.84
N ILE A 32 6.60 6.22 0.55
CA ILE A 32 5.91 5.29 -0.35
C ILE A 32 6.95 4.57 -1.20
N LEU A 33 6.87 3.24 -1.25
CA LEU A 33 7.66 2.44 -2.17
C LEU A 33 6.73 1.55 -3.00
N ILE A 34 7.05 1.37 -4.28
CA ILE A 34 6.44 0.36 -5.15
C ILE A 34 7.53 -0.59 -5.61
N ASP A 35 7.34 -1.89 -5.42
CA ASP A 35 8.32 -2.94 -5.74
C ASP A 35 9.71 -2.65 -5.13
N ASN A 36 9.73 -2.24 -3.85
CA ASN A 36 10.91 -1.82 -3.08
C ASN A 36 11.67 -0.59 -3.65
N ARG A 37 11.09 0.14 -4.59
CA ARG A 37 11.64 1.41 -5.10
C ARG A 37 10.88 2.56 -4.47
N GLU A 38 11.59 3.44 -3.80
CA GLU A 38 11.00 4.64 -3.21
C GLU A 38 10.51 5.58 -4.29
N LEU A 39 9.24 5.97 -4.16
CA LEU A 39 8.62 7.00 -4.99
C LEU A 39 8.89 8.34 -4.32
N PRO A 40 9.66 9.26 -4.95
CA PRO A 40 9.90 10.57 -4.38
C PRO A 40 8.62 11.41 -4.43
N GLY A 41 8.34 12.13 -3.35
CA GLY A 41 7.14 12.96 -3.25
C GLY A 41 6.84 13.33 -1.81
N LYS A 42 5.59 13.68 -1.53
CA LYS A 42 5.15 14.13 -0.21
C LYS A 42 3.71 13.73 0.09
N ILE A 43 3.43 13.50 1.36
CA ILE A 43 2.05 13.39 1.85
C ILE A 43 1.43 14.79 1.82
N VAL A 44 0.30 14.94 1.14
CA VAL A 44 -0.46 16.20 1.05
C VAL A 44 -1.72 16.18 1.90
N HIS A 45 -2.27 14.99 2.17
CA HIS A 45 -3.40 14.80 3.09
C HIS A 45 -3.28 13.45 3.81
N LEU A 46 -3.72 13.40 5.07
CA LEU A 46 -3.72 12.18 5.89
C LEU A 46 -4.82 12.29 6.94
N ASP A 47 -5.78 11.38 6.88
CA ASP A 47 -6.83 11.27 7.89
C ASP A 47 -7.22 9.79 8.14
N GLU A 48 -8.38 9.57 8.76
CA GLU A 48 -8.89 8.24 9.09
C GLU A 48 -9.42 7.45 7.89
N LYS A 49 -9.56 8.07 6.73
CA LYS A 49 -10.15 7.48 5.53
C LYS A 49 -9.15 7.36 4.41
N GLU A 50 -8.23 8.32 4.31
CA GLU A 50 -7.27 8.32 3.22
C GLU A 50 -5.91 8.93 3.56
N LEU A 51 -4.91 8.45 2.83
CA LEU A 51 -3.61 9.06 2.67
C LEU A 51 -3.49 9.49 1.22
N LEU A 52 -3.25 10.78 0.99
CA LEU A 52 -3.00 11.36 -0.33
C LEU A 52 -1.52 11.74 -0.45
N PHE A 53 -0.84 11.14 -1.40
CA PHE A 53 0.56 11.35 -1.72
C PHE A 53 0.67 12.02 -3.09
N LEU A 54 1.48 13.08 -3.20
CA LEU A 54 1.80 13.75 -4.45
C LEU A 54 3.25 13.41 -4.83
N ASP A 55 3.44 12.80 -5.99
CA ASP A 55 4.77 12.48 -6.50
C ASP A 55 5.48 13.71 -7.12
N THR A 56 6.72 13.52 -7.57
CA THR A 56 7.50 14.61 -8.21
C THR A 56 7.05 14.96 -9.63
N TYR A 57 6.25 14.11 -10.28
CA TYR A 57 5.69 14.35 -11.61
C TYR A 57 4.38 15.14 -11.55
N GLY A 58 3.77 15.25 -10.37
CA GLY A 58 2.55 16.00 -10.13
C GLY A 58 1.29 15.12 -10.05
N TYR A 59 1.45 13.80 -9.96
CA TYR A 59 0.34 12.84 -9.86
C TYR A 59 0.09 12.41 -8.42
N HIS A 60 -1.18 12.20 -8.11
CA HIS A 60 -1.62 11.70 -6.82
C HIS A 60 -1.70 10.17 -6.78
N LEU A 61 -1.16 9.61 -5.71
CA LEU A 61 -1.52 8.29 -5.21
C LEU A 61 -2.39 8.44 -3.97
N ARG A 62 -3.53 7.76 -3.94
CA ARG A 62 -4.46 7.82 -2.82
C ARG A 62 -4.71 6.44 -2.26
N VAL A 63 -4.46 6.27 -0.97
CA VAL A 63 -4.66 5.00 -0.26
C VAL A 63 -5.90 5.14 0.60
N ASP A 64 -6.95 4.37 0.29
CA ASP A 64 -8.17 4.31 1.08
C ASP A 64 -8.04 3.34 2.24
N VAL A 65 -8.57 3.71 3.40
CA VAL A 65 -8.61 2.89 4.62
C VAL A 65 -10.04 2.58 5.03
N SER A 66 -10.27 1.31 5.39
CA SER A 66 -11.47 0.85 6.07
C SER A 66 -11.10 -0.20 7.11
N GLU A 67 -11.84 -0.26 8.23
CA GLU A 67 -11.60 -1.23 9.31
C GLU A 67 -10.11 -1.31 9.76
N ASP A 68 -9.46 -0.14 9.87
CA ASP A 68 -8.07 0.01 10.33
C ASP A 68 -6.98 -0.53 9.41
N ARG A 69 -7.28 -0.69 8.11
CA ARG A 69 -6.29 -1.08 7.11
C ARG A 69 -6.58 -0.46 5.74
N PRO A 70 -5.56 -0.33 4.87
CA PRO A 70 -5.74 -0.01 3.47
C PRO A 70 -6.57 -1.07 2.76
N ILE A 71 -7.45 -0.60 1.87
CA ILE A 71 -8.34 -1.44 1.05
C ILE A 71 -8.15 -1.18 -0.45
N SER A 72 -7.71 0.02 -0.84
CA SER A 72 -7.40 0.35 -2.24
C SER A 72 -6.27 1.36 -2.38
N LEU A 73 -5.64 1.34 -3.54
CA LEU A 73 -4.71 2.33 -4.07
C LEU A 73 -5.31 2.90 -5.35
N PHE A 74 -5.63 4.20 -5.36
CA PHE A 74 -5.92 4.93 -6.59
C PHE A 74 -4.63 5.56 -7.13
N ASP A 75 -4.40 5.38 -8.42
CA ASP A 75 -3.30 5.98 -9.19
C ASP A 75 -3.88 6.97 -10.22
N GLU A 76 -3.56 8.26 -10.05
CA GLU A 76 -4.05 9.32 -10.94
C GLU A 76 -3.43 9.26 -12.34
N ALA A 77 -2.17 8.81 -12.47
CA ALA A 77 -1.50 8.76 -13.77
C ALA A 77 -2.18 7.75 -14.71
N ASP A 78 -2.60 6.62 -14.14
CA ASP A 78 -3.31 5.56 -14.85
C ASP A 78 -4.84 5.69 -14.77
N ASN A 79 -5.34 6.61 -13.93
CA ASN A 79 -6.76 6.77 -13.58
C ASN A 79 -7.42 5.43 -13.18
N GLN A 80 -6.75 4.68 -12.31
CA GLN A 80 -7.13 3.33 -11.91
C GLN A 80 -7.19 3.17 -10.39
N VAL A 81 -8.07 2.28 -9.93
CA VAL A 81 -8.18 1.88 -8.52
C VAL A 81 -7.82 0.41 -8.41
N TYR A 82 -6.79 0.11 -7.63
CA TYR A 82 -6.35 -1.24 -7.36
C TYR A 82 -6.78 -1.67 -5.95
N PRO A 83 -7.54 -2.76 -5.80
CA PRO A 83 -7.73 -3.39 -4.50
C PRO A 83 -6.37 -3.81 -3.93
N VAL A 84 -6.16 -3.56 -2.64
CA VAL A 84 -4.93 -3.96 -1.96
C VAL A 84 -5.19 -5.01 -0.89
N THR A 85 -4.25 -5.93 -0.73
CA THR A 85 -4.30 -6.97 0.30
C THR A 85 -2.99 -6.99 1.06
N ARG A 86 -3.03 -7.23 2.37
CA ARG A 86 -1.81 -7.23 3.17
C ARG A 86 -0.88 -8.35 2.71
N CYS A 87 0.41 -8.06 2.53
CA CYS A 87 1.40 -9.12 2.36
C CYS A 87 1.43 -9.91 3.68
N GLU A 88 0.94 -11.15 3.70
CA GLU A 88 1.10 -12.00 4.86
C GLU A 88 2.59 -12.32 5.07
N ASN A 89 3.02 -12.43 6.32
CA ASN A 89 4.31 -13.04 6.61
C ASN A 89 4.23 -14.50 6.11
N LEU A 90 5.00 -14.85 5.08
CA LEU A 90 5.33 -16.24 4.70
C LEU A 90 6.16 -16.89 5.82
N GLY A 91 5.54 -17.10 6.97
CA GLY A 91 6.21 -17.43 8.21
C GLY A 91 5.38 -18.31 9.11
N LYS A 92 4.71 -19.34 8.54
CA LYS A 92 4.39 -20.62 9.21
C LYS A 92 4.26 -21.74 8.17
N THR A 93 5.37 -22.37 7.83
CA THR A 93 5.35 -23.77 7.39
C THR A 93 6.52 -24.48 8.07
N GLU A 94 6.36 -24.78 9.36
CA GLU A 94 6.99 -25.96 9.93
C GLU A 94 5.89 -26.94 10.32
N VAL A 95 5.98 -28.08 9.65
CA VAL A 95 5.13 -29.24 9.75
C VAL A 95 5.41 -29.90 11.11
N THR A 96 4.52 -29.74 12.09
CA THR A 96 4.41 -30.75 13.16
C THR A 96 3.79 -31.99 12.53
N LYS A 97 4.63 -32.91 12.04
CA LYS A 97 4.24 -34.32 11.94
C LYS A 97 4.14 -34.84 13.37
N GLY A 98 2.90 -34.92 13.85
CA GLY A 98 2.55 -35.65 15.06
C GLY A 98 2.89 -37.13 14.89
N LYS A 99 3.58 -37.62 15.91
CA LYS A 99 3.76 -38.98 16.44
C LYS A 99 2.99 -40.13 15.77
#